data_AF-A0A4Q4U2Q7-F1
#
_entry.id   AF-A0A4Q4U2Q7-F1
#
_cell.length_a   1.000
_cell.length_b   1.000
_cell.length_c   1.000
_cell.angle_alpha   90.00
_cell.angle_beta   90.00
_cell.angle_gamma   90.00
#
_symmetry.space_group_name_H-M   'P 1'
#
loop_
_entity.id
_entity.type
_entity.pdbx_description
1 polymer ?
#
loop_
_entity_poly.entity_id
_entity_poly.type
_entity_poly.pdbx_seq_one_letter_code
_entity_poly.pdbx_strand_id
1 'polypeptide(L)'
;MVPCAQFENSFIHHVKNSKGNYLAYSEILKSKASLKVLDGSVLGPRTAFPLSYEESDEGPAPVLAVQINFCQGRPPPELGVLAQRHGHLGLSQVIQLFACAMRGEPFPASAVEWGNRHRKELIPLLRPDEPALPHSHLRRPPGP
;
A
#
# COMPACT_ATOMS: atom_id res chain seq x y z
N MET A 1 -12.80 -17.07 9.88
CA MET A 1 -12.13 -15.78 10.17
C MET A 1 -13.00 -15.09 11.21
N VAL A 2 -12.51 -14.89 12.43
CA VAL A 2 -13.28 -14.23 13.49
C VAL A 2 -13.26 -12.72 13.21
N PRO A 3 -14.40 -12.02 13.15
CA PRO A 3 -14.41 -10.57 13.05
C PRO A 3 -13.75 -9.99 14.30
N CYS A 4 -12.68 -9.23 14.13
CA CYS A 4 -12.04 -8.50 15.22
C CYS A 4 -12.52 -7.06 15.15
N ALA A 5 -13.47 -6.70 16.01
CA ALA A 5 -14.03 -5.34 16.11
C ALA A 5 -12.95 -4.26 16.30
N GLN A 6 -11.77 -4.64 16.81
CA GLN A 6 -10.63 -3.77 17.04
C GLN A 6 -9.99 -3.22 15.74
N PHE A 7 -10.28 -3.80 14.58
CA PHE A 7 -9.69 -3.42 13.29
C PHE A 7 -10.72 -3.09 12.20
N GLU A 8 -11.99 -2.90 12.55
CA GLU A 8 -13.08 -2.68 11.58
C GLU A 8 -12.82 -1.51 10.61
N ASN A 9 -12.04 -0.51 11.03
CA ASN A 9 -11.70 0.67 10.21
C ASN A 9 -10.25 0.65 9.66
N SER A 10 -9.47 -0.41 9.89
CA SER A 10 -8.05 -0.47 9.52
C SER A 10 -7.80 -0.96 8.10
N PHE A 11 -8.73 -1.74 7.55
CA PHE A 11 -8.61 -2.37 6.23
C PHE A 11 -9.84 -2.10 5.38
N ILE A 12 -9.66 -1.33 4.32
CA ILE A 12 -10.74 -1.01 3.37
C ILE A 12 -10.55 -1.88 2.13
N HIS A 13 -11.62 -2.56 1.71
CA HIS A 13 -11.65 -3.31 0.46
C HIS A 13 -12.78 -2.79 -0.44
N HIS A 14 -12.42 -2.40 -1.66
CA HIS A 14 -13.38 -1.96 -2.67
C HIS A 14 -13.40 -2.96 -3.83
N VAL A 15 -14.59 -3.24 -4.35
CA VAL A 15 -14.77 -3.97 -5.60
C VAL A 15 -15.48 -3.05 -6.58
N LYS A 16 -14.81 -2.71 -7.68
CA LYS A 16 -15.29 -1.75 -8.67
C LYS A 16 -15.43 -2.43 -10.03
N ASN A 17 -16.60 -2.28 -10.64
CA ASN A 17 -16.83 -2.68 -12.02
C ASN A 17 -16.53 -1.50 -12.96
N SER A 18 -15.44 -1.60 -13.72
CA SER A 18 -14.94 -0.56 -14.63
C SER A 18 -15.15 -0.92 -16.10
N LYS A 19 -15.87 -2.01 -16.40
CA LYS A 19 -16.05 -2.56 -17.77
C LYS A 19 -16.64 -1.60 -18.80
N GLY A 20 -17.40 -0.58 -18.38
CA GLY A 20 -18.03 0.40 -19.28
C GLY A 20 -17.39 1.79 -19.25
N ASN A 21 -16.52 2.06 -18.28
CA ASN A 21 -16.07 3.42 -17.95
C ASN A 21 -14.54 3.55 -17.92
N TYR A 22 -13.81 2.56 -18.43
CA TYR A 22 -12.36 2.55 -18.46
C TYR A 22 -11.82 1.67 -19.59
N LEU A 23 -10.50 1.75 -19.81
CA LEU A 23 -9.83 0.97 -20.84
C LEU A 23 -9.99 -0.53 -20.63
N ALA A 24 -10.04 -1.27 -21.73
CA ALA A 24 -9.95 -2.71 -21.70
C ALA A 24 -8.58 -3.14 -21.19
N TYR A 25 -8.51 -4.28 -20.50
CA TYR A 25 -7.24 -4.77 -19.94
C TYR A 25 -6.18 -4.99 -21.03
N SER A 26 -6.59 -5.45 -22.21
CA SER A 26 -5.68 -5.59 -23.36
C SER A 26 -5.06 -4.26 -23.81
N GLU A 27 -5.74 -3.13 -23.63
CA GLU A 27 -5.22 -1.80 -23.96
C GLU A 27 -4.23 -1.34 -22.88
N ILE A 28 -4.52 -1.63 -21.61
CA ILE A 28 -3.59 -1.42 -20.50
C ILE A 28 -2.29 -2.19 -20.76
N LEU A 29 -2.37 -3.47 -21.16
CA LEU A 29 -1.19 -4.28 -21.49
C LEU A 29 -0.43 -3.77 -22.70
N LYS A 30 -1.12 -3.37 -23.78
CA LYS A 30 -0.48 -2.76 -24.97
C LYS A 30 0.30 -1.50 -24.62
N SER A 31 -0.17 -0.73 -23.62
CA SER A 31 0.54 0.44 -23.12
C SER A 31 1.77 0.13 -22.26
N LYS A 32 2.06 -1.17 -22.00
CA LYS A 32 3.05 -1.64 -21.02
C LYS A 32 2.79 -1.08 -19.61
N ALA A 33 1.51 -0.94 -19.24
CA ALA A 33 1.08 -0.37 -17.97
C ALA A 33 1.71 1.01 -17.66
N SER A 34 1.74 1.89 -18.67
CA SER A 34 2.24 3.26 -18.51
C SER A 34 1.48 4.01 -17.39
N LEU A 35 2.18 4.85 -16.62
CA LEU A 35 1.55 5.66 -15.57
C LEU A 35 0.47 6.62 -16.11
N LYS A 36 0.52 6.98 -17.39
CA LYS A 36 -0.55 7.76 -18.05
C LYS A 36 -1.84 6.96 -18.21
N VAL A 37 -1.72 5.64 -18.25
CA VAL A 37 -2.82 4.69 -18.42
C VAL A 37 -3.28 4.14 -17.07
N LEU A 38 -2.42 4.10 -16.05
CA LEU A 38 -2.79 3.72 -14.69
C LEU A 38 -3.33 4.92 -13.90
N ASP A 39 -4.55 5.35 -14.22
CA ASP A 39 -5.20 6.48 -13.57
C ASP A 39 -5.66 6.12 -12.15
N GLY A 40 -4.98 6.68 -11.15
CA GLY A 40 -5.29 6.50 -9.73
C GLY A 40 -6.68 7.02 -9.33
N SER A 41 -7.26 7.98 -10.06
CA SER A 41 -8.63 8.46 -9.79
C SER A 41 -9.70 7.43 -10.17
N VAL A 42 -9.39 6.54 -11.11
CA VAL A 42 -10.30 5.47 -11.54
C VAL A 42 -9.99 4.16 -10.84
N LEU A 43 -8.71 3.78 -10.79
CA LEU A 43 -8.24 2.46 -10.34
C LEU A 43 -7.89 2.41 -8.85
N GLY A 44 -7.64 3.57 -8.23
CA GLY A 44 -7.27 3.69 -6.82
C GLY A 44 -8.47 3.61 -5.89
N PRO A 45 -8.30 3.02 -4.68
CA PRO A 45 -9.30 3.09 -3.64
C PRO A 45 -9.43 4.50 -3.05
N ARG A 46 -8.36 5.30 -3.09
CA ARG A 46 -8.32 6.68 -2.60
C ARG A 46 -7.38 7.56 -3.44
N THR A 47 -7.60 8.86 -3.29
CA THR A 47 -6.70 9.91 -3.77
C THR A 47 -5.30 9.73 -3.16
N ALA A 48 -4.26 9.99 -3.96
CA ALA A 48 -2.86 9.90 -3.55
C ALA A 48 -2.16 11.25 -3.70
N PHE A 49 -0.94 11.34 -3.16
CA PHE A 49 -0.05 12.48 -3.34
C PHE A 49 -0.03 12.96 -4.82
N PRO A 50 -0.08 14.28 -5.08
CA PRO A 50 0.03 15.39 -4.13
C PRO A 50 -1.29 15.81 -3.48
N LEU A 51 -2.40 15.17 -3.82
CA LEU A 51 -3.71 15.53 -3.32
C LEU A 51 -3.91 14.91 -1.93
N SER A 52 -4.36 15.73 -0.97
CA SER A 52 -4.75 15.28 0.36
C SER A 52 -6.14 14.64 0.34
N TYR A 53 -6.43 13.84 1.36
CA TYR A 53 -7.79 13.40 1.67
C TYR A 53 -8.13 13.83 3.10
N GLU A 54 -9.42 14.08 3.37
CA GLU A 54 -9.89 14.44 4.70
C GLU A 54 -9.85 13.21 5.62
N GLU A 55 -9.28 13.38 6.80
CA GLU A 55 -9.26 12.39 7.88
C GLU A 55 -10.19 12.89 8.98
N SER A 56 -11.20 12.11 9.35
CA SER A 56 -12.10 12.40 10.48
C SER A 56 -12.19 11.19 11.41
N ASP A 57 -12.79 11.38 12.59
CA ASP A 57 -13.04 10.28 13.52
C ASP A 57 -13.99 9.22 12.92
N GLU A 58 -14.95 9.64 12.08
CA GLU A 58 -15.84 8.74 11.34
C GLU A 58 -15.21 8.16 10.06
N GLY A 59 -14.10 8.75 9.58
CA GLY A 59 -13.42 8.36 8.35
C GLY A 59 -11.90 8.42 8.48
N PRO A 60 -11.29 7.63 9.38
CA PRO A 60 -9.86 7.71 9.63
C PRO A 60 -9.06 7.24 8.40
N ALA A 61 -7.77 7.61 8.39
CA ALA A 61 -6.82 7.07 7.42
C ALA A 61 -6.74 5.54 7.54
N PRO A 62 -7.00 4.78 6.45
CA PRO A 62 -6.85 3.35 6.50
C PRO A 62 -5.36 2.97 6.58
N VAL A 63 -5.06 1.93 7.36
CA VAL A 63 -3.72 1.33 7.38
C VAL A 63 -3.41 0.69 6.03
N LEU A 64 -4.41 0.07 5.41
CA LEU A 64 -4.32 -0.55 4.10
C LEU A 64 -5.66 -0.42 3.36
N ALA A 65 -5.60 0.01 2.11
CA ALA A 65 -6.74 0.03 1.20
C ALA A 65 -6.43 -0.80 -0.04
N VAL A 66 -7.33 -1.73 -0.39
CA VAL A 66 -7.22 -2.60 -1.56
C VAL A 66 -8.44 -2.41 -2.45
N GLN A 67 -8.21 -2.13 -3.73
CA GLN A 67 -9.28 -2.10 -4.72
C GLN A 67 -9.08 -3.18 -5.77
N ILE A 68 -10.16 -3.91 -6.03
CA ILE A 68 -10.27 -4.87 -7.12
C ILE A 68 -11.09 -4.21 -8.23
N ASN A 69 -10.47 -4.01 -9.40
CA ASN A 69 -11.10 -3.43 -10.56
C ASN A 69 -11.38 -4.51 -11.61
N PHE A 70 -12.64 -4.66 -12.02
CA PHE A 70 -13.01 -5.47 -13.17
C PHE A 70 -12.97 -4.62 -14.44
N CYS A 71 -12.03 -4.91 -15.32
CA CYS A 71 -11.88 -4.22 -16.61
C CYS A 71 -12.58 -5.00 -17.73
N GLN A 72 -12.78 -4.34 -18.87
CA GLN A 72 -13.28 -5.00 -20.08
C GLN A 72 -12.21 -5.94 -20.64
N GLY A 73 -12.59 -7.18 -20.95
CA GLY A 73 -11.65 -8.24 -21.37
C GLY A 73 -12.38 -9.57 -21.63
N ARG A 74 -11.67 -10.56 -22.15
CA ARG A 74 -12.25 -11.92 -22.33
C ARG A 74 -12.48 -12.55 -20.95
N PRO A 75 -13.56 -13.32 -20.75
CA PRO A 75 -13.75 -14.07 -19.51
C PRO A 75 -12.58 -15.06 -19.29
N PRO A 76 -12.11 -15.26 -18.04
CA PRO A 76 -12.56 -14.60 -16.81
C PRO A 76 -12.11 -13.13 -16.76
N PRO A 77 -12.90 -12.22 -16.14
CA PRO A 77 -12.57 -10.81 -16.09
C PRO A 77 -11.17 -10.59 -15.46
N GLU A 78 -10.29 -9.95 -16.21
CA GLU A 78 -8.90 -9.74 -15.83
C GLU A 78 -8.84 -8.73 -14.66
N LEU A 79 -8.20 -9.17 -13.57
CA LEU A 79 -8.24 -8.52 -12.26
C LEU A 79 -7.12 -7.47 -12.14
N GLY A 80 -7.48 -6.20 -12.00
CA GLY A 80 -6.55 -5.17 -11.58
C GLY A 80 -6.62 -4.94 -10.07
N VAL A 81 -5.63 -5.39 -9.30
CA VAL A 81 -5.54 -5.09 -7.86
C VAL A 81 -4.59 -3.92 -7.66
N LEU A 82 -5.10 -2.82 -7.13
CA LEU A 82 -4.28 -1.69 -6.68
C LEU A 82 -4.39 -1.58 -5.16
N ALA A 83 -3.26 -1.71 -4.48
CA ALA A 83 -3.13 -1.54 -3.04
C ALA A 83 -2.42 -0.22 -2.76
N GLN A 84 -3.00 0.60 -1.89
CA GLN A 84 -2.36 1.83 -1.41
C GLN A 84 -1.93 1.66 0.05
N ARG A 85 -0.68 2.02 0.32
CA ARG A 85 -0.09 2.13 1.65
C ARG A 85 0.77 3.39 1.72
N HIS A 86 0.72 4.07 2.86
CA HIS A 86 1.68 5.11 3.22
C HIS A 86 3.04 4.46 3.54
N GLY A 87 3.89 4.30 2.52
CA GLY A 87 5.28 3.82 2.66
C GLY A 87 5.59 2.56 1.85
N HIS A 88 6.44 2.72 0.82
CA HIS A 88 6.81 1.68 -0.16
C HIS A 88 7.50 0.45 0.46
N LEU A 89 8.33 0.62 1.49
CA LEU A 89 9.21 -0.46 1.99
C LEU A 89 8.50 -1.59 2.73
N GLY A 90 7.30 -1.37 3.27
CA GLY A 90 6.52 -2.43 3.94
C GLY A 90 5.35 -2.96 3.12
N LEU A 91 5.06 -2.38 1.94
CA LEU A 91 3.91 -2.79 1.13
C LEU A 91 4.12 -4.19 0.51
N SER A 92 5.33 -4.49 0.03
CA SER A 92 5.65 -5.80 -0.55
C SER A 92 5.44 -6.95 0.45
N GLN A 93 5.90 -6.77 1.70
CA GLN A 93 5.72 -7.75 2.77
C GLN A 93 4.23 -7.98 3.08
N VAL A 94 3.45 -6.89 3.13
CA VAL A 94 2.00 -6.97 3.34
C VAL A 94 1.31 -7.74 2.21
N ILE A 95 1.67 -7.48 0.95
CA ILE A 95 1.13 -8.19 -0.22
C ILE A 95 1.45 -9.69 -0.15
N GLN A 96 2.68 -10.05 0.23
CA GLN A 96 3.08 -11.46 0.35
C GLN A 96 2.28 -12.19 1.44
N LEU A 97 2.15 -11.58 2.64
CA LEU A 97 1.37 -12.15 3.73
C LEU A 97 -0.12 -12.25 3.38
N PHE A 98 -0.66 -11.23 2.71
CA PHE A 98 -2.03 -11.27 2.19
C PHE A 98 -2.23 -12.42 1.21
N ALA A 99 -1.26 -12.67 0.32
CA ALA A 99 -1.32 -13.78 -0.61
C ALA A 99 -1.26 -15.16 0.09
N CYS A 100 -0.44 -15.31 1.13
CA CYS A 100 -0.45 -16.52 1.99
C CYS A 100 -1.82 -16.73 2.64
N ALA A 101 -2.42 -15.66 3.20
CA ALA A 101 -3.75 -15.74 3.81
C ALA A 101 -4.81 -16.17 2.79
N MET A 102 -4.80 -15.62 1.58
CA MET A 102 -5.72 -15.99 0.51
C MET A 102 -5.58 -17.45 0.06
N ARG A 103 -4.36 -18.01 0.12
CA ARG A 103 -4.09 -19.42 -0.20
C ARG A 103 -4.36 -20.38 0.98
N GLY A 104 -4.68 -19.86 2.17
CA GLY A 104 -4.79 -20.68 3.38
C GLY A 104 -3.45 -21.23 3.88
N GLU A 105 -2.35 -20.61 3.47
CA GLU A 105 -0.99 -20.99 3.88
C GLU A 105 -0.64 -20.35 5.24
N PRO A 106 0.16 -21.04 6.06
CA PRO A 106 0.70 -20.43 7.28
C PRO A 106 1.62 -19.25 6.94
N PHE A 107 1.62 -18.23 7.80
CA PHE A 107 2.56 -17.13 7.66
C PHE A 107 3.99 -17.58 7.98
N PRO A 108 5.00 -17.13 7.22
CA PRO A 108 6.39 -17.42 7.55
C PRO A 108 6.74 -16.95 8.96
N ALA A 109 7.35 -17.82 9.77
CA ALA A 109 7.69 -17.51 11.16
C ALA A 109 8.57 -16.25 11.29
N SER A 110 9.53 -16.07 10.37
CA SER A 110 10.37 -14.88 10.32
C SER A 110 9.56 -13.60 10.07
N ALA A 111 8.55 -13.64 9.20
CA ALA A 111 7.71 -12.48 8.93
C ALA A 111 6.87 -12.10 10.16
N VAL A 112 6.38 -13.09 10.91
CA VAL A 112 5.66 -12.87 12.18
C VAL A 112 6.60 -12.30 13.23
N GLU A 113 7.82 -12.83 13.37
CA GLU A 113 8.81 -12.35 14.33
C GLU A 113 9.22 -10.90 14.05
N TRP A 114 9.66 -10.61 12.82
CA TRP A 114 10.10 -9.27 12.43
C TRP A 114 8.96 -8.26 12.41
N GLY A 115 7.77 -8.66 11.95
CA GLY A 115 6.60 -7.79 11.87
C GLY A 115 6.06 -7.37 13.24
N ASN A 116 6.26 -8.18 14.28
CA ASN A 116 5.80 -7.89 15.64
C ASN A 116 6.88 -7.32 16.56
N ARG A 117 8.12 -7.13 16.09
CA ARG A 117 9.15 -6.46 16.90
C ARG A 117 8.78 -5.01 17.17
N HIS A 118 9.04 -4.59 18.40
CA HIS A 118 8.78 -3.22 18.80
C HIS A 118 9.68 -2.26 18.00
N ARG A 119 9.07 -1.34 17.25
CA ARG A 119 9.80 -0.47 16.31
C ARG A 119 10.90 0.38 16.96
N LYS A 120 10.76 0.71 18.25
CA LYS A 120 11.77 1.51 18.99
C LYS A 120 13.02 0.70 19.35
N GLU A 121 12.98 -0.61 19.19
CA GLU A 121 14.06 -1.53 19.54
C GLU A 121 14.77 -2.09 18.30
N LEU A 122 14.24 -1.81 17.11
CA LEU A 122 14.81 -2.29 15.85
C LEU A 122 16.14 -1.62 15.50
N ILE A 123 16.22 -0.31 15.73
CA ILE A 123 17.43 0.49 15.52
C ILE A 123 17.81 1.07 16.87
N PRO A 124 18.93 0.63 17.47
CA PRO A 124 19.36 1.18 18.74
C PRO A 124 19.69 2.67 18.58
N LEU A 125 19.34 3.46 19.59
CA LEU A 125 19.83 4.83 19.69
C LEU A 125 21.34 4.81 19.94
N LEU A 126 22.01 5.90 19.53
CA LEU A 126 23.41 6.12 19.88
C LEU A 126 23.57 6.05 21.39
N ARG A 127 24.60 5.33 21.84
CA ARG A 127 24.95 5.28 23.26
C ARG A 127 25.58 6.61 23.68
N PRO A 128 25.62 6.95 24.99
CA PRO A 128 26.23 8.19 25.46
C PRO A 128 27.71 8.36 25.05
N ASP A 129 28.41 7.25 24.83
CA ASP A 129 29.82 7.18 24.42
C ASP A 129 30.01 7.03 22.90
N GLU A 130 28.92 6.94 22.12
CA GLU A 130 28.97 6.75 20.68
C GLU A 130 28.89 8.10 19.94
N PRO A 131 29.93 8.50 19.18
CA PRO A 131 29.92 9.77 18.48
C PRO A 131 28.91 9.76 17.32
N ALA A 132 28.07 10.81 17.25
CA ALA A 132 27.19 11.01 16.11
C ALA A 132 28.00 11.23 14.82
N LEU A 133 27.57 10.61 13.71
CA LEU A 133 28.21 10.82 12.42
C LEU A 133 28.03 12.28 11.94
N PRO A 134 29.04 12.87 11.28
CA PRO A 134 28.97 14.25 10.81
C PRO A 134 28.01 14.38 9.62
N HIS A 135 26.79 14.84 9.89
CA HIS A 135 25.74 15.05 8.88
C HIS A 135 25.70 16.49 8.32
N SER A 136 26.75 17.29 8.51
CA SER A 136 26.81 18.69 8.06
C SER A 136 26.61 18.85 6.55
N HIS A 137 27.05 17.87 5.76
CA HIS A 137 26.90 17.81 4.31
C HIS A 137 25.44 17.67 3.83
N LEU A 138 24.51 17.29 4.71
CA LEU A 138 23.07 17.20 4.40
C LEU A 138 22.34 18.54 4.56
N ARG A 139 23.00 19.57 5.09
CA ARG A 139 22.39 20.89 5.22
C ARG A 139 22.21 21.49 3.82
N ARG A 140 21.01 22.00 3.54
CA ARG A 140 20.75 22.79 2.34
C ARG A 140 21.77 23.95 2.30
N PRO A 141 22.48 24.18 1.19
CA PRO A 141 23.33 25.36 1.04
C PRO A 141 22.49 26.63 1.25
N PRO A 142 23.07 27.72 1.78
CA PRO A 142 22.37 29.01 1.81
C PRO A 142 21.90 29.35 0.38
N GLY A 143 20.65 29.78 0.25
CA GLY A 143 20.10 30.22 -1.03
C GLY A 143 20.81 31.47 -1.56
N PRO A 144 20.70 31.76 -2.86
CA PRO A 144 21.12 33.06 -3.41
C PRO A 144 20.29 34.21 -2.82
#